data_AF-A0A7S1WEN5-F1
#
_entry.id   AF-A0A7S1WEN5-F1
#
_cell.length_a   1.000
_cell.length_b   1.000
_cell.length_c   1.000
_cell.angle_alpha   90.00
_cell.angle_beta   90.00
_cell.angle_gamma   90.00
#
_symmetry.space_group_name_H-M   'P 1'
#
loop_
_entity.id
_entity.type
_entity.pdbx_description
1 polymer ?
#
loop_
_entity_poly.entity_id
_entity_poly.type
_entity_poly.pdbx_seq_one_letter_code
_entity_poly.pdbx_strand_id
1 'polypeptide(L)'
;HFGSSRISSPEAMSAKDWATEWGDEALEKCKHWLVLEALCYVVPKADPKQTAKDKLGVHTAGDIVQGDGVKIDGIQWLRVNHEGREAFILIDGK
;
A
#
# COMPACT_ATOMS: atom_id res chain seq x y z
N HIS A 1 -12.87 -0.36 -49.45
CA HIS A 1 -12.48 -1.34 -48.41
C HIS A 1 -11.47 -0.65 -47.50
N PHE A 2 -11.91 -0.08 -46.37
CA PHE A 2 -11.00 0.41 -45.33
C PHE A 2 -11.24 -0.45 -44.08
N GLY A 3 -10.35 -1.41 -43.85
CA GLY A 3 -10.30 -2.20 -42.63
C GLY A 3 -9.72 -1.33 -41.52
N SER A 4 -10.58 -0.85 -40.64
CA SER A 4 -10.17 -0.17 -39.41
C SER A 4 -9.75 -1.24 -38.40
N SER A 5 -8.47 -1.55 -38.37
CA SER A 5 -7.87 -2.35 -37.31
C SER A 5 -8.01 -1.57 -36.00
N ARG A 6 -8.99 -1.97 -35.18
CA ARG A 6 -9.08 -1.52 -33.79
C ARG A 6 -7.84 -2.03 -33.09
N ILE A 7 -6.89 -1.14 -32.84
CA ILE A 7 -5.83 -1.39 -31.88
C ILE A 7 -6.56 -1.49 -30.53
N SER A 8 -6.74 -2.71 -30.05
CA SER A 8 -7.20 -2.95 -28.69
C SER A 8 -6.19 -2.31 -27.76
N SER A 9 -6.58 -1.21 -27.12
CA SER A 9 -5.83 -0.66 -25.99
C SER A 9 -5.55 -1.79 -25.02
N PRO A 10 -4.33 -1.90 -24.45
CA PRO A 10 -4.10 -2.84 -23.37
C PRO A 10 -5.12 -2.53 -22.29
N GLU A 11 -5.93 -3.53 -21.93
CA GLU A 11 -6.89 -3.41 -20.83
C GLU A 11 -6.15 -2.82 -19.63
N ALA A 12 -6.64 -1.69 -19.13
CA ALA A 12 -6.08 -1.07 -17.94
C ALA A 12 -6.29 -2.05 -16.79
N MET A 13 -5.26 -2.86 -16.50
CA MET A 13 -5.28 -3.78 -15.35
C MET A 13 -5.61 -2.95 -14.11
N SER A 14 -6.66 -3.37 -13.40
CA SER A 14 -7.09 -2.68 -12.19
C SER A 14 -6.00 -2.83 -11.15
N ALA A 15 -5.83 -1.83 -10.28
CA ALA A 15 -4.87 -1.88 -9.18
C ALA A 15 -5.11 -3.13 -8.28
N LYS A 16 -6.34 -3.63 -8.23
CA LYS A 16 -6.71 -4.88 -7.53
C LYS A 16 -6.17 -6.14 -8.21
N ASP A 17 -5.92 -6.13 -9.51
CA ASP A 17 -5.36 -7.28 -10.23
C ASP A 17 -3.86 -7.46 -9.93
N TRP A 18 -3.20 -6.41 -9.43
CA TRP A 18 -1.82 -6.45 -8.93
C TRP A 18 -1.72 -6.89 -7.46
N ALA A 19 -2.84 -7.02 -6.75
CA ALA A 19 -2.86 -7.54 -5.38
C ALA A 19 -2.63 -9.05 -5.42
N THR A 20 -1.38 -9.43 -5.66
CA THR A 20 -0.95 -10.81 -5.66
C THR A 20 -0.97 -11.35 -4.22
N GLU A 21 -1.41 -12.60 -4.02
CA GLU A 21 -1.51 -13.29 -2.71
C GLU A 21 -0.15 -13.59 -2.07
N TRP A 22 0.68 -12.57 -1.79
CA TRP A 22 2.05 -12.76 -1.32
C TRP A 22 2.16 -13.03 0.19
N GLY A 23 1.03 -13.12 0.90
CA GLY A 23 0.99 -13.52 2.31
C GLY A 23 2.04 -12.82 3.19
N ASP A 24 2.64 -13.57 4.11
CA ASP A 24 3.71 -13.05 4.97
C ASP A 24 5.05 -12.89 4.20
N GLU A 25 5.24 -13.56 3.04
CA GLU A 25 6.48 -13.45 2.25
C GLU A 25 6.69 -12.05 1.65
N ALA A 26 5.59 -11.33 1.32
CA ALA A 26 5.68 -9.94 0.88
C ALA A 26 6.33 -9.05 1.95
N LEU A 27 6.08 -9.31 3.24
CA LEU A 27 6.63 -8.48 4.32
C LEU A 27 8.16 -8.53 4.35
N GLU A 28 8.73 -9.70 4.02
CA GLU A 28 10.18 -9.92 4.03
C GLU A 28 10.86 -9.38 2.76
N LYS A 29 10.24 -9.59 1.60
CA LYS A 29 10.86 -9.36 0.28
C LYS A 29 10.58 -7.96 -0.29
N CYS A 30 9.43 -7.35 0.02
CA CYS A 30 9.01 -6.10 -0.59
C CYS A 30 9.54 -4.89 0.18
N LYS A 31 10.27 -4.01 -0.50
CA LYS A 31 10.76 -2.73 0.04
C LYS A 31 10.03 -1.51 -0.52
N HIS A 32 9.31 -1.69 -1.63
CA HIS A 32 8.50 -0.68 -2.27
C HIS A 32 7.09 -1.23 -2.40
N TRP A 33 6.12 -0.47 -1.88
CA TRP A 33 4.73 -0.88 -1.75
C TRP A 33 3.85 0.09 -2.53
N LEU A 34 2.99 -0.44 -3.40
CA LEU A 34 2.02 0.36 -4.13
C LEU A 34 0.77 0.56 -3.28
N VAL A 35 0.37 1.80 -3.09
CA VAL A 35 -0.87 2.13 -2.40
C VAL A 35 -2.05 1.92 -3.35
N LEU A 36 -2.94 0.99 -2.98
CA LEU A 36 -4.13 0.66 -3.77
C LEU A 36 -5.38 1.40 -3.28
N GLU A 37 -5.46 1.63 -1.96
CA GLU A 37 -6.58 2.31 -1.34
C GLU A 37 -6.53 3.82 -1.58
N ALA A 38 -7.70 4.46 -1.61
CA ALA A 38 -7.79 5.91 -1.88
C ALA A 38 -7.04 6.74 -0.85
N LEU A 39 -7.00 6.30 0.42
CA LEU A 39 -6.32 6.96 1.52
C LEU A 39 -5.70 5.93 2.48
N CYS A 40 -4.38 5.97 2.62
CA CYS A 40 -3.62 5.24 3.63
C CYS A 40 -3.01 6.24 4.63
N TYR A 41 -3.22 6.02 5.91
CA TYR A 41 -2.70 6.89 6.96
C TYR A 41 -1.33 6.43 7.44
N VAL A 42 -0.42 7.39 7.56
CA VAL A 42 0.86 7.22 8.27
C VAL A 42 0.61 7.57 9.73
N VAL A 43 0.76 6.60 10.63
CA VAL A 43 0.48 6.75 12.06
C VAL A 43 1.75 6.59 12.89
N PRO A 44 1.86 7.25 14.06
CA PRO A 44 3.09 7.25 14.86
C PRO A 44 3.35 5.92 15.58
N LYS A 45 2.37 5.03 15.65
CA LYS A 45 2.48 3.72 16.31
C LYS A 45 1.76 2.64 15.49
N ALA A 46 2.10 1.38 15.68
CA ALA A 46 1.38 0.25 15.09
C ALA A 46 0.15 -0.13 15.93
N ASP A 47 -0.80 0.80 16.09
CA ASP A 47 -2.07 0.58 16.82
C ASP A 47 -3.25 0.71 15.85
N PRO A 48 -4.03 -0.37 15.62
CA PRO A 48 -5.15 -0.36 14.67
C PRO A 48 -6.32 0.50 15.13
N LYS A 49 -6.35 0.92 16.41
CA LYS A 49 -7.40 1.79 16.96
C LYS A 49 -7.15 3.27 16.69
N GLN A 50 -5.98 3.64 16.15
CA GLN A 50 -5.67 5.02 15.79
C GLN A 50 -6.57 5.51 14.65
N THR A 51 -6.86 6.80 14.66
CA THR A 51 -7.78 7.41 13.70
C THR A 51 -7.06 8.44 12.83
N ALA A 52 -7.78 8.99 11.85
CA ALA A 52 -7.29 10.06 10.99
C ALA A 52 -6.84 11.33 11.72
N LYS A 53 -7.11 11.45 13.03
CA LYS A 53 -6.67 12.56 13.90
C LYS A 53 -5.24 12.38 14.42
N ASP A 54 -4.79 11.13 14.50
CA ASP A 54 -3.48 10.75 15.03
C ASP A 54 -2.43 10.62 13.91
N LYS A 55 -2.84 10.85 12.66
CA LYS A 55 -1.98 10.67 11.48
C LYS A 55 -0.89 11.74 11.42
N LEU A 56 0.30 11.30 11.03
CA LEU A 56 1.44 12.14 10.65
C LEU A 56 1.33 12.57 9.18
N GLY A 57 0.79 11.70 8.33
CA GLY A 57 0.67 11.94 6.89
C GLY A 57 -0.36 11.04 6.23
N VAL A 58 -0.51 11.22 4.93
CA VAL A 58 -1.39 10.42 4.08
C VAL A 58 -0.66 10.02 2.80
N HIS A 59 -0.97 8.82 2.32
CA HIS A 59 -0.69 8.40 0.96
C HIS A 59 -2.00 8.11 0.23
N THR A 60 -1.99 8.31 -1.08
CA THR A 60 -3.15 8.09 -1.94
C THR A 60 -2.88 6.98 -2.95
N ALA A 61 -3.95 6.46 -3.55
CA ALA A 61 -3.85 5.43 -4.57
C ALA A 61 -2.86 5.84 -5.68
N GLY A 62 -1.94 4.94 -6.01
CA GLY A 62 -0.87 5.16 -7.00
C GLY A 62 0.47 5.61 -6.40
N ASP A 63 0.51 6.01 -5.13
CA ASP A 63 1.77 6.32 -4.45
C ASP A 63 2.61 5.04 -4.26
N ILE A 64 3.92 5.17 -4.43
CA ILE A 64 4.88 4.14 -4.07
C ILE A 64 5.53 4.53 -2.74
N VAL A 65 5.33 3.71 -1.73
CA VAL A 65 5.87 3.93 -0.39
C VAL A 65 7.03 2.97 -0.15
N GLN A 66 8.14 3.51 0.32
CA GLN A 66 9.29 2.69 0.73
C GLN A 66 9.18 2.36 2.23
N GLY A 67 9.32 1.09 2.58
CA GLY A 67 9.26 0.64 3.96
C GLY A 67 9.51 -0.86 4.11
N ASP A 68 9.59 -1.30 5.37
CA ASP A 68 9.71 -2.71 5.73
C ASP A 68 8.35 -3.22 6.19
N GLY A 69 7.87 -4.32 5.59
CA GLY A 69 6.72 -5.02 6.13
C GLY A 69 7.07 -5.66 7.47
N VAL A 70 6.22 -5.46 8.48
CA VAL A 70 6.38 -6.02 9.82
C VAL A 70 5.04 -6.52 10.33
N LYS A 71 5.08 -7.54 11.19
CA LYS A 71 3.89 -8.09 11.86
C LYS A 71 3.97 -7.77 13.35
N ILE A 72 3.03 -6.97 13.83
CA ILE A 72 2.96 -6.55 15.23
C ILE A 72 1.58 -6.94 15.75
N ASP A 73 1.54 -7.74 16.81
CA ASP A 73 0.31 -8.29 17.41
C ASP A 73 -0.62 -8.99 16.40
N GLY A 74 -0.03 -9.66 15.40
CA GLY A 74 -0.76 -10.37 14.35
C GLY A 74 -1.28 -9.50 13.20
N ILE A 75 -1.07 -8.19 13.27
CA ILE A 75 -1.49 -7.21 12.26
C ILE A 75 -0.30 -6.85 11.38
N GLN A 76 -0.53 -6.73 10.07
CA GLN A 76 0.50 -6.40 9.09
C GLN A 76 0.62 -4.88 8.93
N TRP A 77 1.82 -4.37 9.14
CA TRP A 77 2.16 -2.96 9.05
C TRP A 77 3.31 -2.76 8.09
N LEU A 78 3.31 -1.64 7.39
CA LEU A 78 4.47 -1.13 6.69
C LEU A 78 5.15 -0.12 7.62
N ARG A 79 6.34 -0.47 8.11
CA ARG A 79 7.20 0.43 8.86
C ARG A 79 7.92 1.37 7.90
N VAL A 80 7.71 2.67 8.06
CA VAL A 80 8.24 3.72 7.19
C VAL A 80 9.02 4.75 8.00
N ASN A 81 9.92 5.47 7.34
CA ASN A 81 10.48 6.70 7.90
C ASN A 81 9.67 7.89 7.38
N HIS A 82 9.02 8.61 8.29
CA HIS A 82 8.27 9.82 7.99
C HIS A 82 8.89 10.99 8.75
N GLU A 83 9.42 11.98 8.02
CA GLU A 83 10.04 13.19 8.58
C GLU A 83 11.14 12.89 9.64
N GLY A 84 11.96 11.85 9.39
CA GLY A 84 13.04 11.45 10.29
C GLY A 84 12.57 10.64 11.51
N ARG A 85 11.30 10.24 11.56
CA ARG A 85 10.71 9.46 12.64
C ARG A 85 10.21 8.13 12.11
N GLU A 86 10.25 7.10 12.96
CA GLU A 86 9.60 5.83 12.67
C GLU A 86 8.09 6.01 12.72
N ALA A 87 7.40 5.50 11.70
CA ALA A 87 5.96 5.52 11.58
C ALA A 87 5.46 4.25 10.88
N PHE A 88 4.14 4.07 10.85
CA PHE A 88 3.51 2.84 10.39
C PHE A 88 2.34 3.14 9.46
N ILE A 89 2.14 2.28 8.46
CA ILE A 89 0.94 2.27 7.61
C ILE A 89 0.31 0.88 7.75
N LEU A 90 -0.99 0.81 7.96
CA LEU A 90 -1.69 -0.46 8.02
C LEU A 90 -1.76 -1.08 6.61
N ILE A 91 -1.23 -2.29 6.42
CA ILE A 91 -1.27 -3.02 5.14
C ILE A 91 -2.58 -3.77 5.00
N ASP A 92 -2.96 -4.50 6.06
CA ASP A 92 -4.18 -5.28 6.11
C ASP A 92 -4.74 -5.24 7.53
N GLY A 93 -5.90 -4.61 7.67
CA GLY A 93 -6.73 -4.69 8.86
C GLY A 93 -7.98 -5.45 8.48
N LYS A 94 -8.07 -6.71 8.91
CA LYS A 94 -9.30 -7.50 8.78
C LYS A 94 -10.53 -6.77 9.31
#